data_AF-A0A5K0WU09-F1
#
_entry.id   AF-A0A5K0WU09-F1
#
_cell.length_a   1.000
_cell.length_b   1.000
_cell.length_c   1.000
_cell.angle_alpha   90.00
_cell.angle_beta   90.00
_cell.angle_gamma   90.00
#
_symmetry.space_group_name_H-M   'P 1'
#
loop_
_entity.id
_entity.type
_entity.pdbx_description
1 polymer ?
#
loop_
_entity_poly.entity_id
_entity_poly.type
_entity_poly.pdbx_seq_one_letter_code
_entity_poly.pdbx_strand_id
1 'polypeptide(L)' 'NLTCGKNVMIDMSIHTAYVEAIRAAQHFIYIENQYFIGSSFNWSAHNDL' A
#
# COMPACT_ATOMS: atom_id res chain seq x y z
N ASN A 1 12.47 -7.89 2.09
CA ASN A 1 11.75 -6.62 1.93
C ASN A 1 12.47 -5.46 2.64
N LEU A 2 13.80 -5.35 2.50
CA LEU A 2 14.55 -4.25 3.10
C LEU A 2 14.81 -3.18 2.04
N THR A 3 14.48 -1.93 2.34
CA THR A 3 14.79 -0.77 1.49
C THR A 3 15.57 0.27 2.28
N CYS A 4 16.42 1.05 1.60
CA CYS A 4 17.17 2.13 2.22
C CYS A 4 16.45 3.46 1.98
N GLY A 5 16.09 4.15 3.05
CA GLY A 5 15.50 5.50 3.00
C GLY A 5 16.20 6.40 4.01
N LYS A 6 16.70 7.56 3.56
CA LYS A 6 17.36 8.57 4.41
C LYS A 6 18.43 7.96 5.36
N ASN A 7 19.26 7.04 4.84
CA ASN A 7 20.33 6.32 5.56
C ASN A 7 19.86 5.37 6.68
N VAL A 8 18.59 4.98 6.69
CA VAL A 8 18.03 3.98 7.62
C VAL A 8 17.52 2.78 6.83
N MET A 9 17.71 1.58 7.38
CA MET A 9 17.09 0.36 6.84
C MET A 9 15.63 0.28 7.27
N ILE A 10 14.73 0.19 6.30
CA ILE A 10 13.29 0.09 6.51
C ILE A 10 12.85 -1.29 6.05
N ASP A 11 12.16 -2.03 6.92
CA ASP A 11 11.49 -3.26 6.53
C ASP A 11 10.07 -2.95 6.03
N MET A 12 9.78 -3.38 4.81
CA MET A 12 8.51 -3.23 4.11
C MET A 12 7.73 -4.55 4.04
N SER A 13 8.10 -5.56 4.84
CA SER A 13 7.51 -6.90 4.83
C SER A 13 5.98 -6.90 4.89
N ILE A 14 5.38 -6.08 5.76
CA ILE A 14 3.92 -5.95 5.88
C ILE A 14 3.32 -5.43 4.56
N HIS A 15 3.88 -4.37 3.98
CA HIS A 15 3.38 -3.82 2.72
C HIS A 15 3.46 -4.84 1.59
N THR A 16 4.61 -5.50 1.43
CA THR A 16 4.80 -6.53 0.41
C THR A 16 3.81 -7.68 0.57
N ALA A 17 3.58 -8.17 1.79
CA ALA A 17 2.63 -9.24 2.05
C ALA A 17 1.19 -8.87 1.65
N TYR A 18 0.75 -7.64 1.95
CA TYR A 18 -0.56 -7.15 1.49
C TYR A 18 -0.66 -7.12 -0.03
N VAL A 19 0.36 -6.62 -0.73
CA VAL A 19 0.39 -6.55 -2.19
C VAL A 19 0.34 -7.94 -2.81
N GLU A 20 1.12 -8.89 -2.28
CA GLU A 20 1.15 -10.27 -2.76
C GLU A 20 -0.20 -10.97 -2.54
N ALA A 21 -0.78 -10.85 -1.35
CA ALA A 21 -2.08 -11.44 -1.04
C ALA A 21 -3.19 -10.89 -1.95
N ILE A 22 -3.22 -9.57 -2.19
CA ILE A 22 -4.19 -8.93 -3.07
C ILE A 22 -4.02 -9.41 -4.52
N ARG A 23 -2.78 -9.50 -5.01
CA ARG A 23 -2.49 -9.94 -6.39
C ARG A 23 -2.81 -11.42 -6.61
N ALA A 24 -2.67 -12.26 -5.58
CA ALA A 24 -2.89 -13.70 -5.69
C ALA A 24 -4.37 -14.11 -5.51
N ALA A 25 -5.21 -13.24 -4.93
CA ALA A 25 -6.61 -13.56 -4.63
C ALA A 25 -7.41 -13.96 -5.89
N GLN A 26 -8.12 -15.09 -5.83
CA GLN A 26 -8.91 -15.62 -6.94
C GLN A 26 -10.43 -15.42 -6.80
N HIS A 27 -10.91 -15.06 -5.60
CA HIS A 27 -12.34 -15.04 -5.30
C HIS A 27 -12.78 -13.72 -4.65
N PHE A 28 -12.51 -13.55 -3.34
CA PHE A 28 -12.85 -12.34 -2.62
C PHE A 28 -11.77 -12.00 -1.59
N ILE A 29 -11.73 -10.73 -1.19
CA ILE A 29 -10.89 -10.23 -0.10
C ILE A 29 -11.82 -9.50 0.87
N TYR A 30 -11.77 -9.88 2.15
CA TYR A 30 -12.41 -9.13 3.23
C TYR A 30 -11.33 -8.35 3.99
N ILE A 31 -11.60 -7.08 4.27
CA ILE A 31 -10.65 -6.20 4.95
C ILE A 31 -11.37 -5.52 6.12
N GLU A 32 -10.90 -5.78 7.33
CA GLU A 32 -11.25 -5.03 8.53
C GLU A 32 -10.01 -4.25 8.97
N ASN A 33 -10.05 -2.93 8.84
CA ASN A 33 -8.94 -2.04 9.19
C ASN A 33 -9.48 -0.73 9.75
N GLN A 34 -8.77 -0.17 10.74
CA GLN A 34 -9.11 1.13 11.34
C GLN A 34 -9.00 2.29 10.34
N TYR A 35 -8.08 2.18 9.37
CA TYR A 35 -7.88 3.17 8.32
C TYR A 35 -7.79 2.48 6.95
N PHE A 36 -8.41 3.09 5.94
CA PHE A 36 -8.40 2.59 4.57
C PHE A 36 -8.11 3.73 3.58
N ILE A 37 -6.87 4.22 3.60
CA ILE A 37 -6.39 5.35 2.78
C ILE A 37 -4.97 5.08 2.26
N GLY A 38 -4.70 5.46 1.01
CA GLY A 38 -3.40 5.25 0.38
C GLY A 38 -3.42 5.54 -1.12
N SER A 39 -2.33 5.16 -1.81
CA SER A 39 -2.17 5.31 -3.26
C SER A 39 -2.36 6.74 -3.78
N SER A 40 -1.90 7.73 -3.00
CA SER A 40 -2.11 9.15 -3.27
C SER A 40 -1.48 9.66 -4.56
N PHE A 41 -0.51 8.93 -5.13
CA PHE A 41 0.07 9.22 -6.45
C PHE A 41 -0.98 9.23 -7.57
N ASN A 42 -2.15 8.59 -7.37
CA ASN A 42 -3.24 8.51 -8.34
C ASN A 42 -4.54 9.18 -7.85
N TRP A 43 -4.47 10.04 -6.82
CA TRP A 43 -5.62 10.87 -6.48
C TRP A 43 -5.85 11.92 -7.55
N SER A 44 -7.11 12.26 -7.83
CA SER A 44 -7.41 13.40 -8.69
C SER A 44 -6.83 14.65 -8.03
N ALA A 45 -5.93 15.33 -8.74
CA ALA A 45 -5.54 16.67 -8.32
C ALA A 45 -6.78 17.55 -8.47
N HIS A 46 -7.24 18.16 -7.37
CA HIS A 46 -8.25 19.21 -7.40
C HIS A 46 -7.66 20.46 -8.09
N ASN A 47 -7.48 20.37 -9.41
CA ASN A 47 -7.05 21.45 -10.27
C ASN A 47 -8.25 22.26 -10.78
N ASP A 48 -9.41 22.16 -10.13
CA ASP A 48 -10.63 22.91 -10.45
C ASP A 48 -10.52 24.36 -9.92
N LEU A 49 -9.57 25.12 -10.45
CA LEU A 49 -9.45 26.58 -10.30
C LEU A 49 -9.23 27.24 -11.66
#